data_AF-A0A2D5TYY8-F1
#
_entry.id   AF-A0A2D5TYY8-F1
#
_cell.length_a   1.000
_cell.length_b   1.000
_cell.length_c   1.000
_cell.angle_alpha   90.00
_cell.angle_beta   90.00
_cell.angle_gamma   90.00
#
_symmetry.space_group_name_H-M   'P 1'
#
loop_
_entity.id
_entity.type
_entity.pdbx_description
1 polymer ?
#
loop_
_entity_poly.entity_id
_entity_poly.type
_entity_poly.pdbx_seq_one_letter_code
_entity_poly.pdbx_strand_id
1 'polypeptide(L)'
;MLWHLEHRHTGATCFSKDEEKKALWDEAMDAAKENGVTVHHFLLNPSAHRFFFVVEAPDYESLEETFGRCKTLGEMEMTPVSAWAKS
;
A
#
# COMPACT_ATOMS: atom_id res chain seq x y z
N MET A 1 -13.11 3.42 -6.92
CA MET A 1 -12.89 2.01 -7.32
C MET A 1 -12.15 1.31 -6.19
N LEU A 2 -12.47 0.05 -5.89
CA LEU A 2 -11.75 -0.72 -4.89
C LEU A 2 -10.48 -1.34 -5.48
N TRP A 3 -9.41 -1.33 -4.69
CA TRP A 3 -8.11 -1.86 -5.07
C TRP A 3 -7.54 -2.72 -3.94
N HIS A 4 -6.87 -3.80 -4.34
CA HIS A 4 -5.99 -4.57 -3.48
C HIS A 4 -4.55 -4.20 -3.82
N LEU A 5 -3.79 -3.79 -2.82
CA LEU A 5 -2.35 -3.57 -2.96
C LEU A 5 -1.61 -4.61 -2.14
N GLU A 6 -0.54 -5.16 -2.71
CA GLU A 6 0.38 -6.03 -2.00
C GLU A 6 1.80 -5.50 -2.14
N HIS A 7 2.44 -5.23 -1.00
CA HIS A 7 3.86 -4.90 -0.96
C HIS A 7 4.67 -6.11 -0.49
N ARG A 8 5.66 -6.50 -1.28
CA ARG A 8 6.53 -7.65 -1.03
C ARG A 8 7.97 -7.18 -0.92
N HIS A 9 8.63 -7.55 0.17
CA HIS A 9 10.08 -7.36 0.30
C HIS A 9 10.74 -8.63 0.83
N THR A 10 12.06 -8.64 0.89
CA THR A 10 12.86 -9.76 1.39
C THR A 10 13.44 -9.42 2.76
N GLY A 11 13.95 -10.40 3.50
CA GLY A 11 14.69 -10.15 4.73
C GLY A 11 15.89 -9.20 4.54
N ALA A 12 16.55 -9.25 3.37
CA ALA A 12 17.68 -8.38 3.04
C ALA A 12 17.27 -6.93 2.79
N THR A 13 16.05 -6.70 2.29
CA THR A 13 15.49 -5.36 2.04
C THR A 13 14.54 -4.91 3.15
N CYS A 14 14.53 -5.60 4.29
CA CYS A 14 13.69 -5.24 5.42
C CYS A 14 14.13 -3.92 6.04
N PHE A 15 13.19 -2.98 6.10
CA PHE A 15 13.40 -1.64 6.62
C PHE A 15 12.79 -1.44 8.02
N SER A 16 12.48 -2.53 8.74
CA SER A 16 11.87 -2.45 10.08
C SER A 16 12.70 -1.67 11.11
N LYS A 17 14.02 -1.62 10.92
CA LYS A 17 14.98 -0.88 11.77
C LYS A 17 15.46 0.44 11.16
N ASP A 18 14.85 0.86 10.05
CA ASP A 18 15.22 2.07 9.31
C ASP A 18 14.06 3.06 9.41
N GLU A 19 14.20 4.05 10.30
CA GLU A 19 13.14 5.01 10.61
C GLU A 19 12.78 5.89 9.40
N GLU A 20 13.76 6.29 8.59
CA GLU A 20 13.53 7.11 7.40
C GLU A 20 12.68 6.35 6.37
N LYS A 21 12.95 5.06 6.19
CA LYS A 21 12.15 4.22 5.30
C LYS A 21 10.75 3.93 5.82
N LYS A 22 10.56 3.83 7.13
CA LYS A 22 9.22 3.69 7.72
C LYS A 22 8.41 4.97 7.56
N ALA A 23 9.04 6.14 7.69
CA ALA A 23 8.39 7.43 7.51
C ALA A 23 7.78 7.59 6.10
N LEU A 24 8.32 6.94 5.07
CA LEU A 24 7.71 6.93 3.73
C LEU A 24 6.29 6.34 3.72
N TRP A 25 6.02 5.33 4.57
CA TRP A 25 4.67 4.78 4.69
C TRP A 25 3.76 5.72 5.45
N ASP A 26 4.26 6.39 6.50
CA ASP A 26 3.50 7.38 7.25
C ASP A 26 3.13 8.57 6.33
N GLU A 27 4.08 9.09 5.57
CA GLU A 27 3.87 10.14 4.55
C GLU A 27 2.81 9.71 3.52
N ALA A 28 2.86 8.47 3.03
CA ALA A 28 1.88 7.95 2.07
C ALA A 28 0.47 7.87 2.69
N MET A 29 0.37 7.47 3.95
CA MET A 29 -0.90 7.38 4.67
C MET A 29 -1.50 8.77 4.94
N ASP A 30 -0.66 9.75 5.26
CA ASP A 30 -1.09 11.14 5.48
C ASP A 30 -1.55 11.79 4.16
N ALA A 31 -0.84 11.55 3.05
CA ALA A 31 -1.17 12.08 1.73
C ALA A 31 -2.39 11.42 1.08
N ALA A 32 -2.76 10.19 1.50
CA ALA A 32 -3.81 9.40 0.86
C ALA A 32 -5.12 10.19 0.69
N LYS A 33 -5.58 10.88 1.74
CA LYS A 33 -6.82 11.63 1.70
C LYS A 33 -6.77 12.80 0.72
N GLU A 34 -5.63 13.47 0.60
CA GLU A 34 -5.43 14.60 -0.32
C GLU A 34 -5.49 14.15 -1.78
N ASN A 35 -5.01 12.94 -2.05
CA ASN A 35 -5.04 12.29 -3.36
C ASN A 35 -6.37 11.55 -3.64
N GLY A 36 -7.40 11.71 -2.80
CA GLY A 36 -8.68 11.04 -2.99
C GLY A 36 -8.65 9.52 -2.72
N VAL A 37 -7.62 9.03 -2.04
CA VAL A 37 -7.46 7.62 -1.65
C VAL A 37 -7.96 7.42 -0.22
N THR A 38 -8.86 6.46 -0.04
CA THR A 38 -9.33 6.00 1.27
C THR A 38 -8.75 4.63 1.56
N VAL A 39 -7.95 4.52 2.62
CA VAL A 39 -7.40 3.23 3.07
C VAL A 39 -8.39 2.57 4.04
N HIS A 40 -9.02 1.46 3.63
CA HIS A 40 -9.93 0.70 4.49
C HIS A 40 -9.18 -0.22 5.44
N HIS A 41 -8.15 -0.89 4.92
CA HIS A 41 -7.32 -1.81 5.68
C HIS A 41 -5.86 -1.66 5.27
N PHE A 42 -4.99 -1.71 6.26
CA PHE A 42 -3.54 -1.86 6.10
C PHE A 42 -3.10 -2.92 7.10
N LEU A 43 -2.77 -4.10 6.59
CA LEU A 43 -2.42 -5.29 7.37
C LEU A 43 -0.99 -5.69 7.05
N LEU A 44 -0.25 -6.13 8.06
CA LEU A 44 1.13 -6.57 7.92
C LEU A 44 1.25 -8.04 8.28
N ASN A 45 2.01 -8.79 7.48
CA ASN A 45 2.55 -10.09 7.81
C ASN A 45 4.09 -9.98 7.91
N PRO A 46 4.62 -9.71 9.13
CA PRO A 46 6.05 -9.50 9.31
C PRO A 46 6.89 -10.73 8.99
N SER A 47 6.41 -11.94 9.30
CA SER A 47 7.18 -13.17 9.07
C SER A 47 7.36 -13.48 7.58
N ALA A 48 6.39 -13.09 6.74
CA ALA A 48 6.45 -13.26 5.29
C ALA A 48 7.00 -12.03 4.56
N HIS A 49 7.29 -10.92 5.26
CA HIS A 49 7.64 -9.64 4.63
C HIS A 49 6.60 -9.18 3.59
N ARG A 50 5.32 -9.20 3.99
CA ARG A 50 4.18 -8.83 3.12
C ARG A 50 3.28 -7.83 3.79
N PHE A 51 2.88 -6.79 3.05
CA PHE A 51 1.84 -5.86 3.47
C PHE A 51 0.65 -5.99 2.52
N PHE A 52 -0.56 -5.89 3.07
CA PHE A 52 -1.81 -6.02 2.34
C PHE A 52 -2.67 -4.80 2.60
N PHE A 53 -3.18 -4.20 1.53
CA PHE A 53 -4.05 -3.04 1.60
C PHE A 53 -5.34 -3.32 0.86
N VAL A 54 -6.43 -2.78 1.42
CA VAL A 54 -7.67 -2.59 0.68
C VAL A 54 -7.95 -1.10 0.70
N VAL A 55 -7.99 -0.49 -0.48
CA VAL A 55 -8.17 0.95 -0.63
C VAL A 55 -9.27 1.25 -1.63
N GLU A 56 -9.89 2.41 -1.48
CA GLU A 56 -10.74 3.02 -2.50
C GLU A 56 -10.01 4.21 -3.10
N ALA A 57 -9.91 4.26 -4.42
CA ALA A 57 -9.25 5.35 -5.16
C ALA A 57 -10.01 5.62 -6.47
N PRO A 58 -9.94 6.86 -7.01
CA PRO A 58 -10.61 7.19 -8.27
C PRO A 58 -9.98 6.46 -9.46
N ASP A 59 -8.65 6.38 -9.51
CA ASP A 59 -7.87 5.77 -10.58
C ASP A 59 -6.49 5.28 -10.08
N TYR A 60 -5.68 4.78 -11.01
CA TYR A 60 -4.34 4.28 -10.74
C TYR A 60 -3.32 5.42 -10.50
N GLU A 61 -3.53 6.60 -11.08
CA GLU A 61 -2.62 7.74 -10.94
C GLU A 61 -2.64 8.25 -9.50
N SER A 62 -3.83 8.37 -8.88
CA SER A 62 -3.94 8.69 -7.46
C SER A 62 -3.24 7.68 -6.54
N LEU A 63 -3.20 6.39 -6.93
CA LEU A 63 -2.45 5.37 -6.19
C LEU A 63 -0.94 5.53 -6.38
N GLU A 64 -0.46 5.88 -7.57
CA GLU A 64 0.97 6.16 -7.81
C GLU A 64 1.43 7.42 -7.06
N GLU A 65 0.63 8.48 -7.05
CA GLU A 65 0.92 9.70 -6.30
C GLU A 65 0.99 9.43 -4.79
N THR A 66 0.15 8.51 -4.29
CA THR A 66 0.10 8.16 -2.86
C THR A 66 1.19 7.17 -2.46
N PHE A 67 1.31 6.03 -3.16
CA PHE A 67 2.14 4.90 -2.76
C PHE A 67 3.35 4.65 -3.64
N GLY A 68 3.50 5.37 -4.77
CA GLY A 68 4.55 5.10 -5.76
C GLY A 68 5.96 5.16 -5.17
N ARG A 69 6.22 6.08 -4.23
CA ARG A 69 7.51 6.15 -3.52
C ARG A 69 7.82 4.91 -2.68
N CYS A 70 6.80 4.24 -2.15
CA CYS A 70 6.96 3.03 -1.33
C CYS A 70 7.49 1.83 -2.12
N LYS A 71 7.41 1.85 -3.46
CA LYS A 71 8.03 0.85 -4.35
C LYS A 71 9.56 0.81 -4.27
N THR A 72 10.18 1.86 -3.75
CA THR A 72 11.63 1.83 -3.48
C THR A 72 11.99 0.87 -2.33
N LEU A 73 11.01 0.46 -1.54
CA LEU A 73 11.16 -0.41 -0.37
C LEU A 73 10.85 -1.89 -0.67
N GLY A 74 10.51 -2.22 -1.91
CA GLY A 74 10.08 -3.56 -2.33
C GLY A 74 9.14 -3.52 -3.52
N GLU A 75 8.73 -4.70 -3.98
CA GLU A 75 7.79 -4.84 -5.09
C GLU A 75 6.37 -4.53 -4.62
N MET A 76 5.65 -3.69 -5.37
CA MET A 76 4.25 -3.38 -5.08
C MET A 76 3.38 -3.71 -6.29
N GLU A 77 2.37 -4.54 -6.07
CA GLU A 77 1.30 -4.79 -7.04
C GLU A 77 0.05 -4.04 -6.60
N MET A 78 -0.61 -3.35 -7.54
CA MET A 78 -1.85 -2.62 -7.28
C MET A 78 -2.90 -3.07 -8.30
N THR A 79 -3.91 -3.80 -7.83
CA THR A 79 -4.87 -4.48 -8.70
C THR A 79 -6.29 -4.03 -8.37
N PRO A 80 -7.12 -3.66 -9.37
CA PRO A 80 -8.51 -3.31 -9.12
C PRO A 80 -9.28 -4.58 -8.70
N VAL A 81 -10.20 -4.44 -7.75
CA VAL A 81 -11.00 -5.55 -7.22
C VAL A 81 -12.48 -5.18 -7.17
N SER A 82 -13.32 -6.20 -7.10
CA SER A 82 -14.77 -6.05 -6.94
C SER A 82 -15.22 -6.64 -5.61
N ALA A 83 -16.14 -5.96 -4.92
CA ALA A 83 -16.78 -6.53 -3.75
C ALA A 83 -17.56 -7.78 -4.16
N TRP A 84 -17.42 -8.85 -3.37
CA TRP A 84 -18.25 -10.03 -3.55
C TRP A 84 -19.69 -9.70 -3.18
N ALA A 85 -20.61 -9.81 -4.14
CA ALA A 85 -22.03 -9.73 -3.88
C ALA A 85 -22.56 -11.14 -3.57
N LYS A 86 -23.04 -11.35 -2.34
CA LYS A 86 -23.72 -12.58 -1.97
C LYS A 86 -25.03 -12.68 -2.77
N SER A 87 -25.18 -13.75 -3.55
CA SER A 87 -26.42 -14.12 -4.24
C SER A 87 -27.51 -14.54 -3.26
#